data_AF-A0A6C1NVR1-F1
#
_entry.id   AF-A0A6C1NVR1-F1
#
_cell.length_a   1.000
_cell.length_b   1.000
_cell.length_c   1.000
_cell.angle_alpha   90.00
_cell.angle_beta   90.00
_cell.angle_gamma   90.00
#
_symmetry.space_group_name_H-M   'P 1'
#
loop_
_entity.id
_entity.type
_entity.pdbx_description
1 polymer ?
#
loop_
_entity_poly.entity_id
_entity_poly.type
_entity_poly.pdbx_seq_one_letter_code
_entity_poly.pdbx_strand_id
1 'polypeptide(L)' 'MLCRFPGTFSFLQYTLLAMLLPVICHAGNPEFRHITTQNGLSHNQILDVIQDRAGFIWVATQDGL' A
#
# COMPACT_ATOMS: atom_id res chain seq x y z
N MET A 1 -51.77 -10.53 -9.33
CA MET A 1 -51.20 -9.42 -10.13
C MET A 1 -50.05 -8.82 -9.32
N LEU A 2 -48.83 -9.35 -9.47
CA LEU A 2 -47.64 -8.86 -8.75
C LEU A 2 -46.84 -7.99 -9.72
N CYS A 3 -46.93 -6.68 -9.55
CA CYS A 3 -46.19 -5.70 -10.34
C CYS A 3 -44.69 -5.88 -10.08
N ARG A 4 -43.98 -6.40 -11.08
CA ARG A 4 -42.53 -6.61 -11.07
C ARG A 4 -41.90 -5.33 -11.64
N PHE A 5 -41.48 -4.42 -10.77
CA PHE A 5 -40.74 -3.20 -11.15
C PHE A 5 -39.28 -3.58 -11.49
N PRO A 6 -38.89 -3.72 -12.77
CA PRO A 6 -37.58 -4.28 -13.12
C PRO A 6 -36.47 -3.22 -13.10
N GLY A 7 -36.81 -1.93 -13.18
CA GLY A 7 -35.85 -0.85 -13.34
C GLY A 7 -35.32 -0.28 -12.02
N THR A 8 -36.21 0.06 -11.08
CA THR A 8 -35.85 0.82 -9.87
C THR A 8 -34.96 0.04 -8.91
N PHE A 9 -35.14 -1.29 -8.81
CA PHE A 9 -34.33 -2.14 -7.94
C PHE A 9 -32.87 -2.24 -8.40
N SER A 10 -32.65 -2.31 -9.72
CA SER A 10 -31.31 -2.37 -10.30
C SER A 10 -30.56 -1.05 -10.11
N PHE A 11 -31.21 0.09 -10.36
CA PHE A 11 -30.59 1.41 -10.12
C PHE A 11 -30.25 1.63 -8.64
N LEU A 12 -31.14 1.25 -7.72
CA LEU A 12 -30.89 1.37 -6.28
C LEU A 12 -29.73 0.48 -5.80
N GLN A 13 -29.59 -0.71 -6.39
CA GLN A 13 -28.49 -1.62 -6.09
C GLN A 13 -27.14 -1.06 -6.58
N TYR A 14 -27.09 -0.46 -7.78
CA TYR A 14 -25.86 0.14 -8.30
C TYR A 14 -25.45 1.41 -7.53
N THR A 15 -26.41 2.25 -7.11
CA THR A 15 -26.11 3.44 -6.30
C THR A 15 -25.62 3.08 -4.89
N LEU A 16 -26.22 2.05 -4.27
CA LEU A 16 -25.76 1.53 -2.98
C LEU A 16 -24.35 0.93 -3.07
N LEU A 17 -24.06 0.17 -4.13
CA LEU A 17 -22.71 -0.38 -4.38
C LEU A 17 -21.68 0.74 -4.58
N ALA A 18 -22.04 1.81 -5.31
CA ALA A 18 -21.17 2.96 -5.54
C ALA A 18 -20.84 3.73 -4.26
N MET A 19 -21.77 3.82 -3.31
CA MET A 19 -21.54 4.48 -2.00
C MET A 19 -20.65 3.66 -1.05
N LEU A 20 -20.57 2.34 -1.22
CA LEU A 20 -19.75 1.46 -0.35
C LEU A 20 -18.28 1.38 -0.79
N LEU A 21 -17.98 1.57 -2.07
CA LEU A 21 -16.63 1.54 -2.63
C LEU A 21 -15.63 2.52 -1.98
N PRO A 22 -15.95 3.80 -1.71
CA PRO A 22 -14.99 4.74 -1.11
C PRO A 22 -14.71 4.46 0.38
N VAL A 23 -15.51 3.64 1.05
CA VAL A 23 -15.29 3.28 2.47
C VAL A 23 -14.11 2.31 2.62
N ILE A 24 -13.73 1.60 1.55
CA ILE A 24 -12.67 0.58 1.60
C ILE A 24 -11.28 1.19 1.35
N CYS A 25 -11.20 2.37 0.73
CA CYS A 25 -9.94 3.05 0.44
C CYS A 25 -9.55 4.03 1.55
N HIS A 26 -9.25 3.51 2.74
CA HIS A 26 -8.57 4.30 3.77
C HIS A 26 -7.07 4.37 3.43
N ALA A 27 -6.60 5.54 3.01
CA ALA A 27 -5.17 5.80 2.91
C ALA A 27 -4.61 5.94 4.34
N GLY A 28 -4.01 4.87 4.86
CA GLY A 28 -3.30 4.90 6.14
C GLY A 28 -2.05 5.77 6.07
N ASN A 29 -1.61 6.29 7.21
CA ASN A 29 -0.34 7.01 7.29
C ASN A 29 0.81 6.02 7.06
N PRO A 30 1.78 6.32 6.19
CA PRO A 30 2.96 5.49 6.05
C PRO A 30 3.76 5.50 7.35
N GLU A 31 4.05 4.32 7.90
CA GLU A 31 4.98 4.17 9.01
C GLU A 31 6.40 3.96 8.48
N PHE A 32 7.34 4.75 8.97
CA PHE A 32 8.75 4.66 8.61
C PHE A 32 9.56 4.05 9.74
N ARG A 33 10.32 2.99 9.44
CA ARG A 33 11.29 2.42 10.36
C ARG A 33 12.67 3.04 10.11
N HIS A 34 13.27 3.56 11.17
CA HIS A 34 14.65 4.07 11.11
C HIS A 34 15.64 2.93 11.36
N ILE A 35 16.63 2.80 10.48
CA ILE A 35 17.75 1.86 10.59
C ILE A 35 19.02 2.69 10.60
N THR A 36 19.85 2.49 11.61
CA THR A 36 21.11 3.22 11.84
C THR A 36 22.26 2.23 12.04
N THR A 37 23.46 2.74 12.27
CA THR A 37 24.61 1.92 12.67
C THR A 37 24.37 1.09 13.92
N GLN A 38 23.52 1.55 14.84
CA GLN A 38 23.13 0.77 16.03
C GLN A 38 22.28 -0.46 15.69
N ASN A 39 21.65 -0.47 14.51
CA ASN A 39 20.83 -1.58 14.02
C ASN A 39 21.60 -2.52 13.09
N GLY A 40 22.92 -2.32 12.94
CA GLY A 40 23.78 -3.15 12.10
C GLY A 40 24.07 -2.59 10.70
N LEU A 41 23.66 -1.36 10.39
CA LEU A 41 24.08 -0.69 9.16
C LEU A 41 25.57 -0.32 9.24
N SER A 42 26.35 -0.55 8.18
CA SER A 42 27.78 -0.26 8.19
C SER A 42 28.10 1.24 8.37
N HIS A 43 27.31 2.12 7.75
CA HIS A 43 27.40 3.58 7.94
C HIS A 43 26.03 4.26 7.73
N ASN A 44 25.77 5.38 8.42
CA ASN A 44 24.46 6.09 8.35
C ASN A 44 24.21 6.81 7.02
N GLN A 45 25.25 7.01 6.21
CA GLN A 45 25.11 7.59 4.87
C GLN A 45 24.92 6.48 3.84
N ILE A 46 23.74 6.49 3.21
CA ILE A 46 23.35 5.57 2.14
C ILE A 46 23.68 6.22 0.79
N LEU A 47 24.37 5.48 -0.07
CA LEU A 47 24.75 5.90 -1.42
C LEU A 47 23.84 5.28 -2.49
N ASP A 48 23.44 4.03 -2.30
CA ASP A 48 22.56 3.31 -3.24
C ASP A 48 21.74 2.21 -2.54
N VAL A 49 20.60 1.85 -3.12
CA VAL A 49 19.71 0.79 -2.64
C VAL A 49 19.18 -0.02 -3.83
N ILE A 50 19.41 -1.33 -3.82
CA ILE A 50 18.91 -2.25 -4.86
C ILE A 50 18.26 -3.49 -4.25
N GLN A 51 17.22 -4.00 -4.91
CA GLN A 51 16.61 -5.28 -4.57
C GLN A 51 17.03 -6.36 -5.56
N ASP A 52 17.44 -7.52 -5.06
CA ASP A 52 17.75 -8.66 -5.91
C ASP A 52 16.50 -9.48 -6.29
N ARG A 53 16.69 -10.50 -7.13
CA ARG A 53 15.59 -11.36 -7.60
C ARG A 53 15.00 -12.25 -6.51
N ALA A 54 15.73 -12.49 -5.43
CA ALA A 54 15.26 -13.27 -4.28
C ALA A 54 14.49 -12.39 -3.28
N GLY A 55 14.51 -11.07 -3.46
CA GLY A 55 13.79 -10.10 -2.66
C GLY A 55 14.63 -9.47 -1.55
N PHE A 56 15.94 -9.75 -1.47
CA PHE A 56 16.81 -9.10 -0.50
C PHE A 56 17.11 -7.67 -0.91
N ILE A 57 17.22 -6.79 0.09
CA ILE A 57 17.59 -5.39 -0.08
C ILE A 57 19.08 -5.25 0.23
N TRP A 58 19.82 -4.74 -0.75
CA TRP A 58 21.23 -4.43 -0.66
C TRP A 58 21.40 -2.92 -0.54
N VAL A 59 22.13 -2.46 0.46
CA VAL A 59 22.33 -1.04 0.77
C VAL A 59 23.82 -0.73 0.67
N ALA A 60 24.20 0.11 -0.29
CA ALA A 60 25.57 0.60 -0.39
C ALA A 60 25.73 1.78 0.58
N THR A 61 26.63 1.64 1.55
CA THR A 61 26.95 2.71 2.51
C THR A 61 28.29 3.34 2.19
N GLN A 62 28.58 4.50 2.78
CA GLN A 62 29.88 5.18 2.58
C GLN A 62 31.09 4.29 2.96
N ASP A 63 30.94 3.40 3.95
CA ASP A 63 32.02 2.51 4.40
C ASP A 63 32.04 1.16 3.65
N GLY A 64 31.19 0.97 2.63
CA GLY A 64 31.10 -0.23 1.82
C GLY A 64 29.73 -0.91 1.84
N LEU A 65 29.68 -2.10 1.22
CA LEU A 65 28.55 -3.03 1.18
C LEU A 65 28.62 -4.03 2.34
#